data_AF-A0A9P4LFW3-F1
#
_entry.id   AF-A0A9P4LFW3-F1
#
_cell.length_a   1.000
_cell.length_b   1.000
_cell.length_c   1.000
_cell.angle_alpha   90.00
_cell.angle_beta   90.00
_cell.angle_gamma   90.00
#
_symmetry.space_group_name_H-M   'P 1'
#
loop_
_entity.id
_entity.type
_entity.pdbx_description
1 polymer ?
#
loop_
_entity_poly.entity_id
_entity_poly.type
_entity_poly.pdbx_seq_one_letter_code
_entity_poly.pdbx_strand_id
1 'polypeptide(L)'
;STLWQVLPAHYDNINNRWTLIARLYHEASSAVMATDRAAGVNSLRAELEMLEKDIRECRALAASIELEDIVGLYVVAGRQRWRAEQIVKGDLEDVEAGLAQVEGNIKEMKADIVYGFKVKS
;
A
#
# COMPACT_ATOMS: atom_id res chain seq x y z
N SER A 1 12.93 -9.96 14.95
CA SER A 1 11.76 -10.11 14.06
C SER A 1 12.18 -10.92 12.86
N THR A 2 11.44 -11.97 12.50
CA THR A 2 11.74 -12.74 11.28
C THR A 2 11.06 -12.10 10.07
N LEU A 3 11.58 -12.37 8.88
CA LEU A 3 11.03 -11.86 7.61
C LEU A 3 9.51 -12.11 7.47
N TRP A 4 9.07 -13.28 7.93
CA TRP A 4 7.69 -13.74 7.97
C TRP A 4 6.79 -13.01 8.98
N GLN A 5 7.36 -12.35 9.98
CA GLN A 5 6.62 -11.47 10.89
C GLN A 5 6.55 -10.04 10.35
N VAL A 6 7.55 -9.64 9.56
CA VAL A 6 7.70 -8.27 9.07
C VAL A 6 6.81 -8.03 7.85
N LEU A 7 6.84 -8.90 6.83
CA LEU A 7 6.07 -8.74 5.60
C LEU A 7 4.53 -8.65 5.83
N PRO A 8 3.90 -9.59 6.58
CA PRO A 8 2.48 -9.48 6.89
C PRO A 8 2.14 -8.23 7.71
N ALA A 9 3.01 -7.83 8.64
CA ALA A 9 2.81 -6.62 9.43
C ALA A 9 2.85 -5.34 8.56
N HIS A 10 3.73 -5.28 7.56
CA HIS A 10 3.73 -4.17 6.59
C HIS A 10 2.47 -4.17 5.73
N TYR A 11 1.99 -5.35 5.31
CA TYR A 11 0.75 -5.47 4.55
C TYR A 11 -0.47 -5.04 5.38
N ASP A 12 -0.56 -5.46 6.64
CA ASP A 12 -1.62 -5.06 7.56
C ASP A 12 -1.59 -3.54 7.83
N ASN A 13 -0.41 -2.94 7.97
CA ASN A 13 -0.25 -1.50 8.11
C ASN A 13 -0.76 -0.75 6.87
N ILE A 14 -0.41 -1.22 5.67
CA ILE A 14 -0.91 -0.65 4.41
C ILE A 14 -2.44 -0.72 4.36
N ASN A 15 -3.04 -1.87 4.68
CA ASN A 15 -4.50 -2.05 4.68
C ASN A 15 -5.21 -1.18 5.73
N ASN A 16 -4.68 -1.12 6.95
CA ASN A 16 -5.24 -0.29 8.01
C ASN A 16 -5.20 1.20 7.64
N ARG A 17 -4.08 1.65 7.07
CA ARG A 17 -3.94 3.04 6.61
C ARG A 17 -4.82 3.33 5.40
N TRP A 18 -4.95 2.39 4.47
CA TRP A 18 -5.88 2.51 3.34
C TRP A 18 -7.32 2.70 3.80
N THR A 19 -7.74 1.94 4.82
CA THR A 19 -9.08 2.06 5.42
C THR A 19 -9.29 3.43 6.07
N LEU A 20 -8.27 3.94 6.77
CA LEU A 20 -8.30 5.28 7.35
C LEU A 20 -8.39 6.38 6.27
N ILE A 21 -7.60 6.25 5.20
CA ILE A 21 -7.61 7.18 4.06
C ILE A 21 -8.98 7.22 3.39
N ALA A 22 -9.61 6.06 3.16
CA ALA A 22 -10.95 6.00 2.57
C ALA A 22 -11.99 6.73 3.43
N ARG A 23 -11.90 6.57 4.75
CA ARG A 23 -12.76 7.29 5.70
C ARG A 23 -12.51 8.79 5.66
N LEU A 24 -11.26 9.24 5.74
CA LEU A 24 -10.90 10.66 5.72
C LEU A 24 -11.28 11.33 4.40
N TYR A 25 -11.15 10.61 3.28
CA TYR A 25 -11.60 11.08 1.97
C TYR A 25 -13.12 11.29 1.95
N HIS A 26 -13.89 10.36 2.52
CA HIS A 26 -15.34 10.52 2.65
C HIS A 26 -15.73 11.69 3.56
N GLU A 27 -15.07 11.85 4.71
CA GLU A 27 -15.31 12.96 5.64
C GLU A 27 -14.98 14.32 5.00
N ALA A 28 -13.83 14.43 4.32
CA ALA A 28 -13.43 15.66 3.62
C ALA A 28 -14.37 16.01 2.45
N SER A 29 -14.83 15.00 1.69
CA SER A 29 -15.74 15.20 0.55
C SER A 29 -17.17 15.58 0.93
N SER A 30 -17.63 15.11 2.10
CA SER A 30 -18.99 15.37 2.60
C SER A 30 -19.07 16.58 3.55
N ALA A 31 -17.93 17.11 4.01
CA ALA A 31 -17.88 18.24 4.91
C ALA A 31 -18.57 19.49 4.32
N VAL A 32 -19.57 19.98 5.05
CA VAL A 32 -20.37 21.17 4.70
C VAL A 32 -19.61 22.45 5.04
N MET A 33 -18.89 22.48 6.17
CA MET A 33 -18.10 23.64 6.57
C MET A 33 -16.71 23.62 5.93
N ALA A 34 -16.27 24.79 5.46
CA ALA A 34 -14.95 24.94 4.82
C ALA A 34 -13.79 24.63 5.77
N THR A 35 -13.95 24.90 7.07
CA THR A 35 -12.95 24.60 8.10
C THR A 35 -12.77 23.10 8.32
N ASP A 36 -13.87 22.37 8.41
CA ASP A 36 -13.87 20.91 8.59
C ASP A 36 -13.31 20.21 7.34
N ARG A 37 -13.66 20.75 6.15
CA ARG A 37 -13.10 20.30 4.88
C ARG A 37 -11.58 20.53 4.82
N ALA A 38 -11.09 21.69 5.24
CA ALA A 38 -9.65 21.99 5.25
C ALA A 38 -8.88 21.12 6.24
N ALA A 39 -9.43 20.88 7.43
CA ALA A 39 -8.85 19.97 8.42
C ALA A 39 -8.81 18.52 7.89
N GLY A 40 -9.91 18.04 7.32
CA GLY A 40 -9.99 16.71 6.69
C GLY A 40 -8.99 16.53 5.55
N VAL A 41 -8.83 17.54 4.69
CA VAL A 41 -7.84 17.52 3.60
C VAL A 41 -6.40 17.48 4.12
N ASN A 42 -6.08 18.22 5.18
CA ASN A 42 -4.74 18.19 5.76
C ASN A 42 -4.42 16.82 6.37
N SER A 43 -5.37 16.23 7.11
CA SER A 43 -5.22 14.87 7.66
C SER A 43 -5.09 13.83 6.54
N LEU A 44 -5.90 13.94 5.49
CA LEU A 44 -5.84 13.05 4.32
C LEU A 44 -4.48 13.15 3.61
N ARG A 45 -3.91 14.36 3.44
CA ARG A 45 -2.57 14.54 2.86
C ARG A 45 -1.49 13.86 3.69
N ALA A 46 -1.52 14.04 5.01
CA ALA A 46 -0.55 13.42 5.90
C ALA A 46 -0.62 11.88 5.84
N GLU A 47 -1.82 11.31 5.82
CA GLU A 47 -2.00 9.85 5.70
C GLU A 47 -1.56 9.33 4.32
N LEU A 48 -1.82 10.05 3.24
CA LEU A 48 -1.34 9.68 1.90
C LEU A 48 0.20 9.68 1.83
N GLU A 49 0.86 10.67 2.43
CA GLU A 49 2.34 10.70 2.51
C GLU A 49 2.90 9.54 3.32
N MET A 50 2.25 9.19 4.45
CA MET A 50 2.64 8.03 5.24
C MET A 50 2.40 6.72 4.47
N LEU A 51 1.31 6.60 3.72
CA LEU A 51 1.05 5.42 2.89
C LEU A 51 2.10 5.25 1.78
N GLU A 52 2.49 6.33 1.10
CA GLU A 52 3.58 6.29 0.12
C GLU A 52 4.90 5.85 0.74
N LYS A 53 5.17 6.27 1.99
CA LYS A 53 6.33 5.81 2.73
C LYS A 53 6.25 4.32 3.04
N ASP A 54 5.11 3.84 3.54
CA ASP A 54 4.89 2.43 3.87
C ASP A 54 5.04 1.54 2.62
N ILE A 55 4.56 1.99 1.46
CA ILE A 55 4.74 1.30 0.17
C ILE A 55 6.22 1.22 -0.21
N ARG A 56 6.98 2.32 -0.11
CA ARG A 56 8.42 2.33 -0.40
C ARG A 56 9.19 1.39 0.52
N GLU A 57 8.87 1.37 1.81
CA GLU A 57 9.51 0.48 2.79
C GLU A 57 9.17 -0.99 2.50
N CYS A 58 7.90 -1.29 2.19
CA CYS A 58 7.48 -2.64 1.82
C CYS A 58 8.21 -3.14 0.56
N ARG A 59 8.32 -2.29 -0.48
CA ARG A 59 9.04 -2.61 -1.72
C ARG A 59 10.53 -2.81 -1.48
N ALA A 60 11.16 -1.96 -0.66
CA ALA A 60 12.58 -2.10 -0.29
C ALA A 60 12.84 -3.40 0.48
N LEU A 61 11.95 -3.78 1.40
CA LEU A 61 12.02 -5.05 2.10
C LEU A 61 11.86 -6.22 1.15
N ALA A 62 10.85 -6.20 0.27
CA ALA A 62 10.65 -7.25 -0.74
C ALA A 62 11.88 -7.43 -1.63
N ALA A 63 12.49 -6.34 -2.09
CA ALA A 63 13.70 -6.36 -2.91
C ALA A 63 14.96 -6.84 -2.17
N SER A 64 14.99 -6.73 -0.84
CA SER A 64 16.11 -7.21 -0.02
C SER A 64 16.12 -8.73 0.17
N ILE A 65 15.04 -9.42 -0.21
CA ILE A 65 14.93 -10.87 -0.04
C ILE A 65 15.60 -11.56 -1.21
N GLU A 66 16.58 -12.41 -0.93
CA GLU A 66 17.16 -13.26 -1.95
C GLU A 66 16.12 -14.27 -2.43
N LEU A 67 15.86 -14.29 -3.74
CA LEU A 67 14.89 -15.21 -4.35
C LEU A 67 15.20 -16.67 -4.03
N GLU A 68 16.49 -17.02 -3.91
CA GLU A 68 16.94 -18.36 -3.54
C GLU A 68 16.48 -18.79 -2.14
N ASP A 69 16.40 -17.87 -1.18
CA ASP A 69 15.93 -18.16 0.17
C ASP A 69 14.44 -18.53 0.17
N ILE A 70 13.62 -17.79 -0.57
CA ILE A 70 12.18 -18.07 -0.69
C ILE A 70 11.97 -19.38 -1.44
N VAL A 71 12.69 -19.61 -2.54
CA VAL A 71 12.64 -20.86 -3.31
C VAL A 71 13.03 -22.04 -2.43
N GLY A 72 14.07 -21.90 -1.61
CA GLY A 72 14.51 -22.91 -0.66
C GLY A 72 13.40 -23.34 0.30
N LEU A 73 12.58 -22.39 0.77
CA LEU A 73 11.45 -22.68 1.67
C LEU A 73 10.38 -23.54 1.00
N TYR A 74 10.01 -23.23 -0.25
CA TYR A 74 9.07 -24.05 -1.02
C TYR A 74 9.64 -25.44 -1.34
N VAL A 75 10.95 -25.55 -1.59
CA VAL A 75 11.62 -26.83 -1.81
C VAL A 75 11.60 -27.68 -0.55
N VAL A 76 11.90 -27.10 0.62
CA VAL A 76 11.80 -27.79 1.92
C VAL A 76 10.37 -28.25 2.21
N ALA A 77 9.36 -27.48 1.78
CA ALA A 77 7.96 -27.87 1.84
C ALA A 77 7.55 -28.96 0.83
N GLY A 78 8.50 -29.55 0.10
CA GLY A 78 8.28 -30.66 -0.83
C GLY A 78 7.92 -30.25 -2.26
N ARG A 79 8.07 -28.97 -2.63
CA ARG A 79 7.90 -28.54 -4.02
C ARG A 79 9.15 -28.85 -4.85
N GLN A 80 8.95 -29.17 -6.12
CA GLN A 80 10.06 -29.25 -7.08
C GLN A 80 10.63 -27.85 -7.33
N ARG A 81 11.96 -27.73 -7.40
CA ARG A 81 12.66 -26.43 -7.47
C ARG A 81 12.16 -25.53 -8.60
N TRP A 82 12.04 -26.05 -9.82
CA TRP A 82 11.54 -25.27 -10.97
C TRP A 82 10.13 -24.70 -10.73
N ARG A 83 9.29 -25.43 -9.99
CA ARG A 83 7.93 -25.01 -9.65
C ARG A 83 7.93 -24.01 -8.51
N ALA A 84 8.82 -24.18 -7.53
CA ALA A 84 9.05 -23.20 -6.47
C ALA A 84 9.51 -21.84 -7.06
N GLU A 85 10.45 -21.85 -8.01
CA GLU A 85 10.92 -20.64 -8.69
C GLU A 85 9.80 -19.92 -9.45
N GLN A 86 8.90 -20.66 -10.12
CA GLN A 86 7.74 -20.08 -10.79
C GLN A 86 6.76 -19.44 -9.81
N ILE A 87 6.46 -20.13 -8.69
CA ILE A 87 5.55 -19.60 -7.67
C ILE A 87 6.12 -18.33 -7.06
N VAL A 88 7.39 -18.34 -6.65
CA VAL A 88 8.02 -17.18 -6.02
C VAL A 88 8.04 -15.96 -6.96
N LYS A 89 8.29 -16.17 -8.25
CA LYS A 89 8.21 -15.08 -9.23
C LYS A 89 6.79 -14.52 -9.35
N GLY A 90 5.79 -15.38 -9.45
CA GLY A 90 4.39 -14.96 -9.49
C GLY A 90 3.98 -14.19 -8.23
N ASP A 91 4.34 -14.70 -7.05
CA ASP A 91 4.04 -14.04 -5.77
C ASP A 91 4.66 -12.63 -5.70
N LEU A 92 5.91 -12.45 -6.17
CA LEU A 92 6.57 -11.15 -6.22
C LEU A 92 5.94 -10.19 -7.24
N GLU A 93 5.55 -10.70 -8.41
CA GLU A 93 4.85 -9.93 -9.44
C GLU A 93 3.48 -9.45 -8.93
N ASP A 94 2.73 -10.31 -8.24
CA ASP A 94 1.43 -9.98 -7.66
C ASP A 94 1.56 -8.92 -6.56
N VAL A 95 2.59 -9.01 -5.71
CA VAL A 95 2.88 -7.99 -4.69
C VAL A 95 3.18 -6.64 -5.35
N GLU A 96 4.05 -6.60 -6.35
CA GLU A 96 4.39 -5.35 -7.03
C GLU A 96 3.18 -4.76 -7.77
N ALA A 97 2.37 -5.60 -8.44
CA ALA A 97 1.15 -5.16 -9.10
C ALA A 97 0.15 -4.55 -8.09
N GLY A 98 0.00 -5.16 -6.92
CA GLY A 98 -0.83 -4.63 -5.84
C GLY A 98 -0.33 -3.28 -5.33
N LEU A 99 0.98 -3.15 -5.09
CA LEU A 99 1.58 -1.86 -4.66
C LEU A 99 1.41 -0.78 -5.74
N ALA A 100 1.62 -1.11 -7.01
CA ALA A 100 1.43 -0.19 -8.12
C ALA A 100 -0.02 0.29 -8.25
N GLN A 101 -1.01 -0.59 -8.01
CA GLN A 101 -2.42 -0.21 -7.98
C GLN A 101 -2.71 0.80 -6.88
N VAL A 102 -2.20 0.59 -5.67
CA VAL A 102 -2.38 1.53 -4.55
C VAL A 102 -1.72 2.87 -4.86
N GLU A 103 -0.52 2.89 -5.45
CA GLU A 103 0.13 4.14 -5.90
C GLU A 103 -0.70 4.88 -6.96
N GLY A 104 -1.36 4.16 -7.86
CA GLY A 104 -2.33 4.72 -8.81
C GLY A 104 -3.46 5.45 -8.10
N ASN A 105 -4.10 4.79 -7.14
CA ASN A 105 -5.21 5.38 -6.38
C ASN A 105 -4.76 6.60 -5.55
N ILE A 106 -3.55 6.58 -4.98
CA ILE A 106 -2.97 7.74 -4.27
C ILE A 106 -2.85 8.94 -5.20
N LYS A 107 -2.38 8.74 -6.43
CA LYS A 107 -2.25 9.82 -7.43
C LYS A 107 -3.61 10.42 -7.78
N GLU A 108 -4.63 9.57 -7.97
CA GLU A 108 -6.01 10.01 -8.22
C GLU A 108 -6.56 10.82 -7.04
N MET A 109 -6.42 10.32 -5.81
CA MET A 109 -6.86 11.03 -4.61
C MET A 109 -6.13 12.37 -4.41
N LYS A 110 -4.83 12.44 -4.69
CA LYS A 110 -4.08 13.70 -4.68
C LYS A 110 -4.59 14.69 -5.73
N ALA A 111 -4.93 14.21 -6.93
CA ALA A 111 -5.54 15.04 -7.96
C ALA A 111 -6.91 15.58 -7.51
N ASP A 112 -7.76 14.73 -6.93
CA ASP A 112 -9.06 15.15 -6.39
C ASP A 112 -8.94 16.18 -5.27
N ILE A 113 -7.93 16.05 -4.40
CA ILE A 113 -7.66 17.05 -3.36
C ILE A 113 -7.33 18.42 -3.98
N VAL A 114 -6.57 18.44 -5.08
CA VAL A 114 -6.11 19.68 -5.73
C VAL A 114 -7.22 20.30 -6.60
N TYR A 115 -7.97 19.47 -7.32
CA TYR A 115 -8.92 19.91 -8.35
C TYR A 115 -10.39 19.73 -7.98
N GLY A 116 -10.75 18.66 -7.24
CA GLY A 116 -12.12 18.22 -6.99
C GLY A 116 -12.82 18.89 -5.80
N PHE A 117 -12.13 19.21 -4.71
CA PHE A 117 -12.78 19.86 -3.55
C PHE A 117 -13.14 21.34 -3.74
N LYS A 118 -12.80 21.93 -4.89
CA LYS A 118 -13.13 23.32 -5.24
C LYS A 118 -14.56 23.54 -5.74
N VAL A 119 -15.32 22.49 -6.06
CA VAL A 119 -16.63 22.63 -6.72
C VAL A 119 -17.73 21.93 -5.92
N LYS A 120 -18.09 22.50 -4.78
CA LYS A 120 -19.47 22.50 -4.24
C LYS A 120 -19.58 23.72 -3.31
N SER A 121 -19.81 24.88 -3.92
CA SER A 121 -20.32 26.11 -3.29
C SER A 121 -21.76 26.29 -3.71
#